data_AF-A0A4R9EUH6-F1
#
_entry.id   AF-A0A4R9EUH6-F1
#
_cell.length_a   1.000
_cell.length_b   1.000
_cell.length_c   1.000
_cell.angle_alpha   90.00
_cell.angle_beta   90.00
_cell.angle_gamma   90.00
#
_symmetry.space_group_name_H-M   'P 1'
#
loop_
_entity.id
_entity.type
_entity.pdbx_description
1 polymer ?
#
loop_
_entity_poly.entity_id
_entity_poly.type
_entity_poly.pdbx_seq_one_letter_code
_entity_poly.pdbx_strand_id
1 'polypeptide(L)'
;MAAHAWHRSAELSPSAADRATRWLNAARDALYGGATRDAVDWCEQALRWSRDERLTADIELLRGQACSWLGDPARAHGSLLAAAEAVEPVDRSRACALYGAATLPAMMDGRITSALDTSARSAALADILEAQTGPAAGTIPSRHIAHVMRGCRRPST
;
A
#
# COMPACT_ATOMS: atom_id res chain seq x y z
N MET A 1 -16.29 -4.93 16.48
CA MET A 1 -17.62 -4.28 16.67
C MET A 1 -17.83 -3.05 15.78
N ALA A 2 -16.81 -2.25 15.44
CA ALA A 2 -16.96 -1.09 14.53
C ALA A 2 -17.33 -1.46 13.08
N ALA A 3 -16.87 -2.61 12.59
CA ALA A 3 -17.12 -3.07 11.23
C ALA A 3 -18.62 -3.18 10.83
N HIS A 4 -19.46 -3.75 11.70
CA HIS A 4 -20.91 -3.81 11.43
C HIS A 4 -21.58 -2.43 11.47
N ALA A 5 -21.04 -1.50 12.27
CA ALA A 5 -21.54 -0.13 12.31
C ALA A 5 -21.19 0.61 11.00
N TRP A 6 -20.00 0.40 10.45
CA TRP A 6 -19.62 0.94 9.14
C TRP A 6 -20.42 0.32 7.99
N HIS A 7 -20.68 -0.98 8.05
CA HIS A 7 -21.51 -1.67 7.06
C HIS A 7 -22.92 -1.05 6.94
N ARG A 8 -23.64 -0.95 8.07
CA ARG A 8 -24.96 -0.29 8.11
C ARG A 8 -24.89 1.18 7.72
N SER A 9 -23.81 1.87 8.09
CA SER A 9 -23.59 3.25 7.71
C SER A 9 -23.39 3.40 6.20
N ALA A 10 -22.69 2.48 5.53
CA ALA A 10 -22.48 2.51 4.09
C ALA A 10 -23.77 2.26 3.30
N GLU A 11 -24.69 1.42 3.79
CA GLU A 11 -26.00 1.21 3.16
C GLU A 11 -26.87 2.49 3.19
N LEU A 12 -26.71 3.32 4.22
CA LEU A 12 -27.53 4.52 4.46
C LEU A 12 -26.96 5.81 3.84
N SER A 13 -25.79 5.77 3.20
CA SER A 13 -25.15 6.96 2.61
C SER A 13 -25.81 7.39 1.30
N PRO A 14 -26.22 8.67 1.14
CA PRO A 14 -26.86 9.15 -0.09
C PRO A 14 -25.90 9.20 -1.29
N SER A 15 -24.63 9.56 -1.08
CA SER A 15 -23.64 9.72 -2.16
C SER A 15 -22.75 8.49 -2.34
N ALA A 16 -22.41 8.15 -3.58
CA ALA A 16 -21.55 7.00 -3.88
C ALA A 16 -20.13 7.16 -3.30
N ALA A 17 -19.60 8.38 -3.27
CA ALA A 17 -18.28 8.68 -2.67
C ALA A 17 -18.27 8.44 -1.16
N ASP A 18 -19.34 8.83 -0.45
CA ASP A 18 -19.46 8.56 0.99
C ASP A 18 -19.61 7.05 1.27
N ARG A 19 -20.29 6.31 0.39
CA ARG A 19 -20.37 4.84 0.49
C ARG A 19 -18.99 4.21 0.37
N ALA A 20 -18.25 4.55 -0.68
CA ALA A 20 -16.90 4.02 -0.91
C ALA A 20 -15.96 4.32 0.28
N THR A 21 -16.02 5.54 0.82
CA THR A 21 -15.21 5.94 1.98
C THR A 21 -15.59 5.15 3.24
N ARG A 22 -16.88 4.93 3.50
CA ARG A 22 -17.34 4.13 4.65
C ARG A 22 -16.91 2.67 4.53
N TRP A 23 -17.00 2.10 3.32
CA TRP A 23 -16.50 0.76 3.06
C TRP A 23 -14.99 0.64 3.25
N LEU A 24 -14.21 1.63 2.80
CA LEU A 24 -12.77 1.68 3.04
C LEU A 24 -12.43 1.71 4.54
N ASN A 25 -13.15 2.52 5.32
CA ASN A 25 -12.96 2.57 6.77
C ASN A 25 -13.31 1.23 7.44
N ALA A 26 -14.40 0.58 7.02
CA ALA A 26 -14.74 -0.76 7.49
C ALA A 26 -13.61 -1.76 7.19
N ALA A 27 -13.11 -1.77 5.95
CA ALA A 27 -12.05 -2.66 5.50
C ALA A 27 -10.77 -2.45 6.32
N ARG A 28 -10.45 -1.19 6.63
CA ARG A 28 -9.28 -0.84 7.43
C ARG A 28 -9.40 -1.39 8.85
N ASP A 29 -10.55 -1.21 9.47
CA ASP A 29 -10.83 -1.77 10.80
C ASP A 29 -10.77 -3.30 10.80
N ALA A 30 -11.26 -3.96 9.74
CA ALA A 30 -11.15 -5.41 9.59
C ALA A 30 -9.70 -5.87 9.46
N LEU A 31 -8.89 -5.21 8.62
CA LEU A 31 -7.49 -5.58 8.42
C LEU A 31 -6.71 -5.48 9.74
N TYR A 32 -6.85 -4.37 10.47
CA TYR A 32 -6.19 -4.19 11.76
C TYR A 32 -6.76 -5.08 12.87
N GLY A 33 -8.02 -5.50 12.74
CA GLY A 33 -8.64 -6.51 13.60
C GLY A 33 -8.29 -7.95 13.25
N GLY A 34 -7.48 -8.21 12.21
CA GLY A 34 -7.11 -9.55 11.76
C GLY A 34 -8.16 -10.26 10.92
N ALA A 35 -9.29 -9.61 10.62
CA ALA A 35 -10.32 -10.11 9.71
C ALA A 35 -9.93 -9.83 8.25
N THR A 36 -8.77 -10.35 7.83
CA THR A 36 -8.14 -10.01 6.54
C THR A 36 -9.02 -10.37 5.33
N ARG A 37 -9.81 -11.46 5.42
CA ARG A 37 -10.76 -11.83 4.36
C ARG A 37 -11.87 -10.79 4.21
N ASP A 38 -12.48 -10.39 5.33
CA ASP A 38 -13.52 -9.36 5.33
C ASP A 38 -12.98 -8.02 4.81
N ALA A 39 -11.72 -7.69 5.10
CA ALA A 39 -11.07 -6.50 4.56
C ALA A 39 -10.99 -6.53 3.03
N VAL A 40 -10.65 -7.67 2.43
CA VAL A 40 -10.65 -7.82 0.96
C VAL A 40 -12.06 -7.65 0.40
N ASP A 41 -13.03 -8.37 0.96
CA ASP A 41 -14.42 -8.33 0.49
C ASP A 41 -14.97 -6.89 0.55
N TRP A 42 -14.70 -6.16 1.63
CA TRP A 42 -15.17 -4.77 1.78
C TRP A 42 -14.41 -3.78 0.90
N CYS A 43 -13.12 -4.01 0.61
CA CYS A 43 -12.42 -3.25 -0.42
C CYS A 43 -13.07 -3.46 -1.80
N GLU A 44 -13.44 -4.70 -2.16
CA GLU A 44 -14.14 -4.99 -3.41
C GLU A 44 -15.51 -4.29 -3.46
N GLN A 45 -16.22 -4.19 -2.35
CA GLN A 45 -17.44 -3.39 -2.26
C GLN A 45 -17.17 -1.90 -2.44
N ALA A 46 -16.11 -1.34 -1.84
CA ALA A 46 -15.74 0.07 -1.98
C ALA A 46 -15.43 0.43 -3.44
N LEU A 47 -14.71 -0.43 -4.16
CA LEU A 47 -14.35 -0.21 -5.58
C LEU A 47 -15.56 -0.09 -6.51
N ARG A 48 -16.67 -0.77 -6.20
CA ARG A 48 -17.92 -0.66 -7.00
C ARG A 48 -18.53 0.74 -6.99
N TRP A 49 -18.23 1.53 -5.94
CA TRP A 49 -18.79 2.87 -5.75
C TRP A 49 -17.78 3.99 -6.00
N SER A 50 -16.48 3.67 -6.05
CA SER A 50 -15.42 4.65 -6.29
C SER A 50 -15.42 5.11 -7.75
N ARG A 51 -15.36 6.43 -7.94
CA ARG A 51 -15.14 7.09 -9.24
C ARG A 51 -13.95 8.05 -9.20
N ASP A 52 -13.36 8.25 -8.02
CA ASP A 52 -12.18 9.08 -7.81
C ASP A 52 -10.93 8.19 -7.85
N GLU A 53 -9.97 8.54 -8.69
CA GLU A 53 -8.70 7.83 -8.84
C GLU A 53 -7.91 7.80 -7.53
N ARG A 54 -7.98 8.87 -6.72
CA ARG A 54 -7.29 8.94 -5.42
C ARG A 54 -7.91 8.00 -4.39
N LEU A 55 -9.24 7.97 -4.32
CA LEU A 55 -9.94 7.03 -3.44
C LEU A 55 -9.73 5.59 -3.89
N THR A 56 -9.72 5.34 -5.19
CA THR A 56 -9.44 4.01 -5.76
C THR A 56 -8.05 3.53 -5.39
N ALA A 57 -7.04 4.41 -5.46
CA ALA A 57 -5.68 4.12 -4.99
C ALA A 57 -5.63 3.77 -3.50
N ASP A 58 -6.34 4.52 -2.65
CA ASP A 58 -6.40 4.24 -1.21
C ASP A 58 -7.06 2.88 -0.91
N ILE A 59 -8.08 2.49 -1.68
CA ILE A 59 -8.74 1.19 -1.56
C ILE A 59 -7.83 0.04 -2.04
N GLU A 60 -7.19 0.18 -3.19
CA GLU A 60 -6.29 -0.84 -3.73
C GLU A 60 -5.04 -1.03 -2.86
N LEU A 61 -4.54 0.04 -2.23
CA LEU A 61 -3.44 -0.05 -1.25
C LEU A 61 -3.80 -1.02 -0.11
N LEU A 62 -4.98 -0.81 0.50
CA LEU A 62 -5.44 -1.65 1.59
C LEU A 62 -5.75 -3.09 1.12
N ARG A 63 -6.38 -3.24 -0.05
CA ARG A 63 -6.70 -4.56 -0.61
C ARG A 63 -5.45 -5.37 -0.92
N GLY A 64 -4.43 -4.73 -1.51
CA GLY A 64 -3.15 -5.37 -1.82
C GLY A 64 -2.43 -5.86 -0.57
N GLN A 65 -2.39 -5.03 0.48
CA GLN A 65 -1.85 -5.45 1.79
C GLN A 65 -2.60 -6.68 2.32
N ALA A 66 -3.94 -6.65 2.32
CA ALA A 66 -4.75 -7.78 2.78
C ALA A 66 -4.54 -9.06 1.96
N CYS A 67 -4.50 -8.97 0.62
CA CYS A 67 -4.27 -10.11 -0.27
C CYS A 67 -2.90 -10.76 -0.04
N SER A 68 -1.88 -9.95 0.27
CA SER A 68 -0.53 -10.45 0.58
C SER A 68 -0.55 -11.38 1.79
N TRP A 69 -1.28 -11.01 2.84
CA TRP A 69 -1.41 -11.81 4.06
C TRP A 69 -2.35 -13.02 3.90
N LEU A 70 -3.26 -13.01 2.91
CA LEU A 70 -4.13 -14.14 2.59
C LEU A 70 -3.46 -15.22 1.71
N GLY A 71 -2.19 -15.02 1.34
CA GLY A 71 -1.43 -16.00 0.55
C GLY A 71 -1.55 -15.84 -0.96
N ASP A 72 -1.98 -14.67 -1.45
CA ASP A 72 -1.96 -14.33 -2.88
C ASP A 72 -1.03 -13.13 -3.16
N PRO A 73 0.29 -13.28 -2.94
CA PRO A 73 1.25 -12.19 -3.09
C PRO A 73 1.40 -11.73 -4.55
N ALA A 74 1.24 -12.64 -5.52
CA ALA A 74 1.31 -12.32 -6.94
C ALA A 74 0.18 -11.37 -7.37
N ARG A 75 -1.08 -11.66 -7.01
CA ARG A 75 -2.22 -10.79 -7.29
C ARG A 75 -2.12 -9.47 -6.54
N ALA A 76 -1.64 -9.50 -5.30
CA ALA A 76 -1.40 -8.29 -4.52
C ALA A 76 -0.41 -7.35 -5.21
N HIS A 77 0.75 -7.87 -5.62
CA HIS A 77 1.75 -7.11 -6.36
C HIS A 77 1.17 -6.47 -7.62
N GLY A 78 0.51 -7.28 -8.47
CA GLY A 78 -0.07 -6.78 -9.72
C GLY A 78 -1.14 -5.71 -9.52
N SER A 79 -2.02 -5.87 -8.52
CA SER A 79 -3.07 -4.90 -8.22
C SER A 79 -2.50 -3.57 -7.72
N LEU A 80 -1.51 -3.63 -6.82
CA LEU A 80 -0.84 -2.45 -6.29
C LEU A 80 -0.07 -1.68 -7.37
N LEU A 81 0.61 -2.40 -8.27
CA LEU A 81 1.35 -1.80 -9.38
C LEU A 81 0.41 -1.07 -10.35
N ALA A 82 -0.67 -1.73 -10.78
CA ALA A 82 -1.66 -1.13 -11.66
C ALA A 82 -2.33 0.12 -11.04
N ALA A 83 -2.62 0.09 -9.74
CA ALA A 83 -3.16 1.25 -9.04
C ALA A 83 -2.14 2.40 -8.95
N ALA A 84 -0.85 2.08 -8.75
CA ALA A 84 0.22 3.08 -8.70
C ALA A 84 0.33 3.81 -10.03
N GLU A 85 0.40 3.06 -11.14
CA GLU A 85 0.48 3.59 -12.50
C GLU A 85 -0.72 4.48 -12.84
N ALA A 86 -1.92 4.08 -12.43
CA ALA A 86 -3.14 4.85 -12.67
C ALA A 86 -3.18 6.19 -11.93
N VAL A 87 -2.73 6.22 -10.66
CA VAL A 87 -2.83 7.43 -9.82
C VAL A 87 -1.63 8.37 -9.97
N GLU A 88 -0.49 7.89 -10.47
CA GLU A 88 0.74 8.68 -10.58
C GLU A 88 0.59 10.03 -11.30
N PRO A 89 -0.17 10.15 -12.42
CA PRO A 89 -0.36 11.42 -13.10
C PRO A 89 -1.10 12.47 -12.27
N VAL A 90 -1.94 12.04 -11.31
CA VAL A 90 -2.86 12.90 -10.55
C VAL A 90 -2.46 13.08 -9.07
N ASP A 91 -1.70 12.13 -8.52
CA ASP A 91 -1.20 12.14 -7.14
C ASP A 91 0.04 11.25 -6.98
N ARG A 92 1.22 11.89 -7.07
CA ARG A 92 2.51 11.20 -6.92
C ARG A 92 2.76 10.66 -5.51
N SER A 93 2.15 11.25 -4.48
CA SER A 93 2.31 10.78 -3.10
C SER A 93 1.65 9.42 -2.91
N ARG A 94 0.42 9.28 -3.40
CA ARG A 94 -0.29 7.99 -3.40
C ARG A 94 0.39 6.94 -4.27
N ALA A 95 0.88 7.32 -5.45
CA ALA A 95 1.63 6.41 -6.30
C ALA A 95 2.90 5.90 -5.60
N CYS A 96 3.66 6.79 -4.94
CA CYS A 96 4.82 6.42 -4.14
C CYS A 96 4.47 5.37 -3.08
N ALA A 97 3.39 5.57 -2.33
CA ALA A 97 2.95 4.60 -1.31
C ALA A 97 2.58 3.23 -1.91
N LEU A 98 1.92 3.21 -3.07
CA LEU A 98 1.52 1.98 -3.76
C LEU A 98 2.73 1.21 -4.31
N TYR A 99 3.69 1.88 -4.97
CA TYR A 99 4.94 1.24 -5.40
C TYR A 99 5.71 0.69 -4.19
N GLY A 100 5.81 1.45 -3.09
CA GLY A 100 6.43 0.95 -1.86
C GLY A 100 5.74 -0.32 -1.34
N ALA A 101 4.41 -0.32 -1.25
CA ALA A 101 3.62 -1.46 -0.79
C ALA A 101 3.71 -2.69 -1.72
N ALA A 102 3.86 -2.48 -3.03
CA ALA A 102 4.01 -3.56 -4.02
C ALA A 102 5.35 -4.32 -3.91
N THR A 103 6.33 -3.79 -3.19
CA THR A 103 7.65 -4.42 -3.03
C THR A 103 7.57 -5.72 -2.24
N LEU A 104 6.91 -5.72 -1.08
CA LEU A 104 6.85 -6.89 -0.19
C LEU A 104 6.18 -8.11 -0.86
N PRO A 105 5.04 -7.99 -1.56
CA PRO A 105 4.40 -9.14 -2.20
C PRO A 105 5.22 -9.69 -3.36
N ALA A 106 5.94 -8.86 -4.12
CA ALA A 106 6.91 -9.35 -5.11
C ALA A 106 8.04 -10.15 -4.48
N MET A 107 8.55 -9.71 -3.32
CA MET A 107 9.57 -10.47 -2.57
C MET A 107 9.03 -11.81 -2.08
N MET A 108 7.80 -11.84 -1.54
CA MET A 108 7.13 -13.05 -1.07
C MET A 108 6.91 -14.08 -2.20
N ASP A 109 6.59 -13.61 -3.40
CA ASP A 109 6.42 -14.44 -4.61
C ASP A 109 7.77 -14.80 -5.29
N GLY A 110 8.91 -14.41 -4.72
CA GLY A 110 10.25 -14.69 -5.26
C GLY A 110 10.64 -13.86 -6.49
N ARG A 111 9.87 -12.83 -6.85
CA ARG A 111 10.13 -11.93 -7.99
C ARG A 111 11.04 -10.78 -7.59
N ILE A 112 12.29 -11.10 -7.28
CA ILE A 112 13.26 -10.15 -6.73
C ILE A 112 13.50 -8.95 -7.67
N THR A 113 13.62 -9.17 -8.98
CA THR A 113 13.80 -8.06 -9.94
C THR A 113 12.61 -7.11 -9.92
N SER A 114 11.38 -7.63 -9.96
CA SER A 114 10.17 -6.80 -9.86
C SER A 114 10.09 -6.02 -8.55
N ALA A 115 10.52 -6.64 -7.43
CA ALA A 115 10.60 -5.94 -6.14
C ALA A 115 11.59 -4.77 -6.18
N LEU A 116 12.77 -4.96 -6.78
CA LEU A 116 13.78 -3.91 -6.91
C LEU A 116 13.30 -2.77 -7.81
N ASP A 117 12.71 -3.08 -8.97
CA ASP A 117 12.21 -2.08 -9.91
C ASP A 117 11.12 -1.21 -9.25
N THR A 118 10.19 -1.85 -8.55
CA THR A 118 9.09 -1.17 -7.86
C THR A 118 9.61 -0.32 -6.70
N SER A 119 10.54 -0.84 -5.90
CA SER A 119 11.18 -0.07 -4.82
C SER A 119 11.98 1.12 -5.36
N ALA A 120 12.67 0.98 -6.48
CA ALA A 120 13.40 2.06 -7.12
C ALA A 120 12.46 3.15 -7.63
N ARG A 121 11.31 2.78 -8.22
CA ARG A 121 10.28 3.74 -8.63
C ARG A 121 9.71 4.52 -7.45
N SER A 122 9.43 3.83 -6.34
CA SER A 122 8.99 4.47 -5.10
C SER A 122 10.02 5.47 -4.58
N ALA A 123 11.31 5.10 -4.55
CA ALA A 123 12.38 5.98 -4.09
C ALA A 123 12.51 7.24 -4.98
N ALA A 124 12.46 7.06 -6.31
CA ALA A 124 12.52 8.19 -7.24
C ALA A 124 11.35 9.17 -7.06
N LEU A 125 10.14 8.68 -6.77
CA LEU A 125 9.00 9.55 -6.46
C LEU A 125 9.15 10.26 -5.11
N ALA A 126 9.71 9.59 -4.09
CA ALA A 126 9.99 10.20 -2.80
C ALA A 126 10.98 11.38 -2.93
N ASP A 127 12.09 11.19 -3.67
CA ASP A 127 13.08 12.25 -3.93
C ASP A 127 12.42 13.48 -4.59
N ILE A 128 11.54 13.24 -5.56
CA ILE A 128 10.79 14.29 -6.27
C ILE A 128 9.85 15.03 -5.31
N LEU A 129 9.15 14.31 -4.43
CA LEU A 129 8.22 14.90 -3.45
C LEU A 129 8.97 15.74 -2.41
N GLU A 130 10.09 15.22 -1.88
CA GLU A 130 10.94 15.93 -0.92
C GLU A 130 11.46 17.26 -1.49
N ALA A 131 11.95 17.23 -2.73
CA ALA A 131 12.40 18.43 -3.44
C ALA A 131 11.30 19.50 -3.61
N GLN A 132 10.02 19.09 -3.70
CA GLN A 132 8.88 20.00 -3.85
C GLN A 132 8.41 20.61 -2.53
N THR A 133 8.59 19.89 -1.42
CA THR A 133 8.28 20.40 -0.06
C THR A 133 9.25 21.46 0.46
N GLY A 134 10.38 21.69 -0.23
CA GLY A 134 11.48 22.51 0.27
C GLY A 134 12.12 21.89 1.53
N PRO A 135 13.23 22.44 2.06
CA PRO A 135 13.81 21.93 3.28
C PRO A 135 12.83 22.20 4.45
N ALA A 136 12.02 21.20 4.79
CA ALA A 136 11.49 21.08 6.13
C ALA A 136 12.72 21.00 7.05
N ALA A 137 12.91 22.03 7.87
CA ALA A 137 14.01 22.11 8.82
C ALA A 137 14.05 20.83 9.66
N GLY A 138 15.13 20.06 9.53
CA GLY A 138 15.47 18.97 10.44
C GLY A 138 15.56 17.57 9.82
N THR A 139 16.37 17.37 8.78
CA THR A 139 16.83 16.02 8.43
C THR A 139 18.02 15.64 9.32
N ILE A 140 17.79 14.71 10.26
CA ILE A 140 18.87 13.92 10.85
C ILE A 140 19.31 12.91 9.77
N PRO A 141 20.59 12.89 9.34
CA PRO A 141 21.04 11.96 8.32
C PRO A 141 21.13 10.53 8.90
N SER A 142 20.21 9.65 8.50
CA SER A 142 20.31 8.21 8.73
C SER A 142 21.39 7.59 7.85
N ARG A 143 22.66 7.84 8.17
CA ARG A 143 23.80 7.02 7.74
C ARG A 143 24.09 5.98 8.82
N HIS A 144 23.29 4.91 8.93
CA HIS A 144 23.72 3.69 9.62
C HIS A 144 22.87 2.44 9.34
N ILE A 145 22.92 1.91 8.11
CA ILE A 145 22.80 0.46 7.88
C ILE A 145 23.88 0.04 6.88
N ALA A 146 25.13 0.04 7.37
CA ALA A 146 26.25 -0.64 6.72
C ALA A 146 27.21 -1.16 7.81
N HIS A 147 26.71 -1.99 8.74
CA HIS A 147 27.58 -2.69 9.69
C HIS A 147 27.16 -4.12 10.08
N VAL A 148 26.27 -4.79 9.35
CA VAL A 148 25.98 -6.21 9.63
C VAL A 148 26.09 -7.02 8.34
N MET A 149 27.32 -7.17 7.83
CA MET A 149 27.75 -8.23 6.89
C MET A 149 29.30 -8.22 6.71
N ARG A 150 30.06 -8.01 7.79
CA ARG A 150 31.50 -8.33 7.87
C ARG A 150 31.77 -9.06 9.18
N GLY A 151 31.31 -10.31 9.27
CA GLY A 151 31.45 -11.08 10.50
C GLY A 151 31.34 -12.58 10.33
N CYS A 152 31.67 -13.12 9.15
CA CYS A 152 31.79 -14.57 8.94
C CYS A 152 33.00 -14.89 8.06
N ARG A 153 34.22 -14.69 8.59
CA ARG A 153 35.39 -15.48 8.16
C ARG A 153 35.78 -16.37 9.33
N ARG A 154 35.60 -17.69 9.14
CA ARG A 154 36.11 -18.72 10.05
C ARG A 154 37.65 -18.75 9.98
N PRO A 155 38.36 -19.03 11.07
CA PRO A 155 39.77 -19.34 11.01
C PRO A 155 39.97 -20.75 10.43
N SER A 156 40.80 -20.86 9.41
CA SER A 156 41.38 -22.13 8.96
C SER A 156 42.55 -22.51 9.87
N THR A 157 42.58 -23.78 10.24
CA THR A 157 43.64 -24.53 10.95
C THR A 157 45.02 -24.34 10.34
#